data_AF-A0A9J5Z3R0-F1
#
_entry.id   AF-A0A9J5Z3R0-F1
#
_cell.length_a   1.000
_cell.length_b   1.000
_cell.length_c   1.000
_cell.angle_alpha   90.00
_cell.angle_beta   90.00
_cell.angle_gamma   90.00
#
_symmetry.space_group_name_H-M   'P 1'
#
loop_
_entity.id
_entity.type
_entity.pdbx_description
1 polymer ?
#
loop_
_entity_poly.entity_id
_entity_poly.type
_entity_poly.pdbx_seq_one_letter_code
_entity_poly.pdbx_strand_id
1 'polypeptide(L)'
;MITMSGPFATNSNVYDDLAETSSTEKKDLLSGVFKLVSKRWMSLVSDPHFSYLWKPESFPTALILQSRSLDYPCYYIPNKTKSKASIRFFDFIMKDDPFDNVVILNCCGGLLLLCRKRFFDYIVCNPTTKEFHTLSRPNVESLNMSLAFDHSISPHYRVINVGLHFLIHKDSVWHCLPIEIYSSDTNSRGRS
;
A
#
# COMPACT_ATOMS: atom_id res chain seq x y z
N MET A 1 29.20 21.73 42.76
CA MET A 1 27.77 21.51 43.08
C MET A 1 26.99 22.50 42.23
N ILE A 2 26.52 22.08 41.06
CA ILE A 2 25.73 22.91 40.16
C ILE A 2 24.48 22.09 39.82
N THR A 3 23.39 22.44 40.47
CA THR A 3 22.03 22.05 40.09
C THR A 3 21.60 22.91 38.91
N MET A 4 21.21 22.29 37.80
CA MET A 4 20.47 22.94 36.73
C MET A 4 19.13 22.22 36.60
N SER A 5 18.13 22.75 37.30
CA SER A 5 16.72 22.49 37.05
C SER A 5 16.29 23.31 35.84
N GLY A 6 15.96 22.64 34.73
CA GLY A 6 15.33 23.22 33.53
C GLY A 6 13.97 22.57 33.27
N PRO A 7 13.02 23.27 32.61
CA PRO A 7 11.59 23.04 32.79
C PRO A 7 11.08 21.79 32.07
N PHE A 8 10.05 21.19 32.68
CA PHE A 8 9.23 20.15 32.08
C PHE A 8 8.50 20.70 30.84
N ALA A 9 9.01 20.40 29.65
CA ALA A 9 8.26 20.58 28.40
C ALA A 9 7.34 19.36 28.21
N THR A 10 6.04 19.60 28.17
CA THR A 10 5.01 18.60 27.87
C THR A 10 5.16 18.08 26.45
N ASN A 11 4.88 16.79 26.23
CA ASN A 11 5.06 16.09 24.96
C ASN A 11 4.29 16.71 23.76
N SER A 12 3.30 17.58 24.00
CA SER A 12 2.58 18.30 22.94
C SER A 12 3.51 19.17 22.09
N ASN A 13 4.43 19.89 22.74
CA ASN A 13 5.23 20.91 22.06
C ASN A 13 6.32 20.30 21.16
N VAL A 14 6.72 19.05 21.44
CA VAL A 14 7.77 18.37 20.68
C VAL A 14 7.28 17.98 19.28
N TYR A 15 6.00 17.64 19.13
CA TYR A 15 5.44 17.27 17.82
C TYR A 15 5.24 18.49 16.92
N ASP A 16 4.83 19.61 17.50
CA ASP A 16 4.62 20.87 16.77
C ASP A 16 5.96 21.45 16.29
N ASP A 17 7.01 21.45 17.13
CA ASP A 17 8.35 21.91 16.75
C ASP A 17 8.99 21.07 15.62
N LEU A 18 8.65 19.76 15.54
CA LEU A 18 9.16 18.88 14.49
C LEU A 18 8.42 19.05 13.16
N ALA A 19 7.16 19.50 13.18
CA ALA A 19 6.41 19.78 11.96
C ALA A 19 7.01 20.94 11.15
N GLU A 20 7.67 21.89 11.82
CA GLU A 20 8.29 23.08 11.21
C GLU A 20 9.71 22.86 10.62
N THR A 21 10.34 21.71 10.87
CA THR A 21 11.69 21.42 10.34
C THR A 21 11.75 21.21 8.82
N SER A 22 12.91 21.50 8.22
CA SER A 22 13.10 21.50 6.76
C SER A 22 13.03 20.10 6.13
N SER A 23 12.66 20.00 4.84
CA SER A 23 12.54 18.73 4.08
C SER A 23 13.83 17.89 4.07
N THR A 24 14.99 18.53 4.16
CA THR A 24 16.30 17.88 4.22
C THR A 24 16.55 17.24 5.58
N GLU A 25 16.29 17.96 6.67
CA GLU A 25 16.44 17.44 8.05
C GLU A 25 15.45 16.29 8.30
N LYS A 26 14.22 16.39 7.76
CA LYS A 26 13.20 15.33 7.82
C LYS A 26 13.61 14.01 7.18
N LYS A 27 14.51 14.01 6.19
CA LYS A 27 15.03 12.79 5.55
C LYS A 27 16.11 12.11 6.39
N ASP A 28 16.94 12.89 7.07
CA ASP A 28 17.98 12.34 7.90
C ASP A 28 17.39 11.67 9.15
N LEU A 29 16.28 12.23 9.70
CA LEU A 29 15.54 11.74 10.88
C LEU A 29 15.16 10.23 10.86
N LEU A 30 14.99 9.63 9.68
CA LEU A 30 14.63 8.21 9.52
C LEU A 30 15.71 7.36 8.84
N SER A 31 16.78 7.98 8.33
CA SER A 31 18.01 7.25 8.09
C SER A 31 18.49 6.69 9.44
N GLY A 32 19.10 5.50 9.48
CA GLY A 32 19.57 4.87 10.73
C GLY A 32 20.49 5.76 11.59
N VAL A 33 20.90 6.92 11.09
CA VAL A 33 21.70 7.95 11.76
C VAL A 33 21.00 8.49 13.01
N PHE A 34 19.68 8.75 13.00
CA PHE A 34 18.99 9.33 14.17
C PHE A 34 18.64 8.33 15.27
N LYS A 35 18.60 7.05 14.92
CA LYS A 35 18.50 5.95 15.90
C LYS A 35 19.68 5.92 16.88
N LEU A 36 20.79 6.58 16.53
CA LEU A 36 22.03 6.59 17.31
C LEU A 36 22.23 7.89 18.09
N VAL A 37 21.34 8.88 17.96
CA VAL A 37 21.53 10.23 18.53
C VAL A 37 21.16 10.29 20.01
N SER A 38 20.04 9.67 20.42
CA SER A 38 19.71 9.50 21.85
C SER A 38 18.60 8.46 22.07
N LYS A 39 18.48 7.97 23.31
CA LYS A 39 17.39 7.08 23.72
C LYS A 39 16.00 7.73 23.56
N ARG A 40 15.90 9.05 23.75
CA ARG A 40 14.63 9.80 23.61
C ARG A 40 14.20 9.88 22.14
N TRP A 41 15.14 10.20 21.25
CA TRP A 41 14.92 10.19 19.81
C TRP A 41 14.52 8.81 19.31
N MET A 42 15.20 7.75 19.77
CA MET A 42 14.83 6.35 19.47
C MET A 42 13.41 6.00 19.88
N SER A 43 13.01 6.38 21.10
CA SER A 43 11.64 6.17 21.58
C SER A 43 10.62 6.90 20.71
N LEU A 44 10.96 8.10 20.22
CA LEU A 44 10.07 8.94 19.43
C LEU A 44 9.92 8.46 17.99
N VAL A 45 11.00 8.09 17.30
CA VAL A 45 10.92 7.51 15.94
C VAL A 45 10.36 6.08 15.92
N SER A 46 10.33 5.41 17.07
CA SER A 46 9.72 4.08 17.22
C SER A 46 8.26 4.16 17.69
N ASP A 47 7.75 5.36 17.97
CA ASP A 47 6.35 5.59 18.32
C ASP A 47 5.47 5.45 17.05
N PRO A 48 4.44 4.56 17.07
CA PRO A 48 3.52 4.42 15.96
C PRO A 48 2.78 5.71 15.59
N HIS A 49 2.50 6.58 16.58
CA HIS A 49 1.83 7.85 16.38
C HIS A 49 2.72 8.86 15.65
N PHE A 50 4.02 8.89 15.96
CA PHE A 50 4.99 9.71 15.24
C PHE A 50 5.14 9.24 13.78
N SER A 51 5.19 7.92 13.57
CA SER A 51 5.26 7.31 12.24
C SER A 51 4.03 7.63 11.39
N TYR A 52 2.86 7.76 12.02
CA TYR A 52 1.60 8.19 11.41
C TYR A 52 1.61 9.67 11.00
N LEU A 53 2.14 10.54 11.86
CA LEU A 53 2.22 11.99 11.60
C LEU A 53 3.27 12.32 10.53
N TRP A 54 4.29 11.48 10.40
CA TRP A 54 5.33 11.64 9.41
C TRP A 54 4.86 11.20 8.02
N LYS A 55 4.47 12.16 7.19
CA LYS A 55 4.32 11.97 5.75
C LYS A 55 5.68 12.30 5.10
N PRO A 56 6.44 11.31 4.61
CA PRO A 56 7.52 11.66 3.69
C PRO A 56 6.88 12.40 2.52
N GLU A 57 7.49 13.49 2.06
CA GLU A 57 7.24 14.02 0.72
C GLU A 57 7.58 12.91 -0.26
N SER A 58 6.56 12.11 -0.59
CA SER A 58 6.74 10.85 -1.29
C SER A 58 6.87 11.16 -2.77
N PHE A 59 8.08 11.50 -3.20
CA PHE A 59 8.40 11.43 -4.61
C PHE A 59 8.16 9.98 -5.07
N PRO A 60 7.53 9.75 -6.24
CA PRO A 60 7.38 8.40 -6.75
C PRO A 60 8.76 7.75 -6.88
N THR A 61 8.99 6.71 -6.09
CA THR A 61 10.27 5.98 -6.05
C THR A 61 10.49 5.20 -7.35
N ALA A 62 9.40 4.89 -8.06
CA ALA A 62 9.42 4.21 -9.34
C ALA A 62 8.12 4.43 -10.13
N LEU A 63 8.20 4.19 -11.45
CA LEU A 63 7.06 4.11 -12.34
C LEU A 63 6.82 2.66 -12.72
N ILE A 64 5.57 2.20 -12.64
CA ILE A 64 5.17 0.88 -13.12
C ILE A 64 4.33 1.08 -14.38
N LEU A 65 4.84 0.63 -15.52
CA LEU A 65 4.14 0.72 -16.80
C LEU A 65 3.55 -0.64 -17.15
N GLN A 66 2.23 -0.67 -17.34
CA GLN A 66 1.54 -1.86 -17.80
C GLN A 66 1.24 -1.77 -19.30
N SER A 67 1.75 -2.72 -20.10
CA SER A 67 1.47 -2.79 -21.53
C SER A 67 0.67 -4.03 -21.86
N ARG A 68 -0.39 -3.88 -22.67
CA ARG A 68 -1.19 -5.00 -23.19
C ARG A 68 -0.59 -5.64 -24.45
N SER A 69 0.44 -5.03 -25.03
CA SER A 69 0.98 -5.38 -26.35
C SER A 69 2.36 -6.03 -26.32
N LEU A 70 2.91 -6.29 -25.13
CA LEU A 70 4.24 -6.89 -24.96
C LEU A 70 4.10 -8.25 -24.28
N ASP A 71 5.01 -9.18 -24.58
CA ASP A 71 5.07 -10.52 -23.96
C ASP A 71 5.17 -10.48 -22.43
N TYR A 72 5.56 -9.33 -21.87
CA TYR A 72 5.70 -9.09 -20.44
C TYR A 72 4.85 -7.90 -20.01
N PRO A 73 3.91 -8.07 -19.07
CA PRO A 73 2.84 -7.10 -18.88
C PRO A 73 3.26 -5.86 -18.08
N CYS A 74 4.37 -5.85 -17.33
CA CYS A 74 4.71 -4.72 -16.44
C CYS A 74 6.21 -4.41 -16.35
N TYR A 75 6.58 -3.14 -16.52
CA TYR A 75 7.95 -2.62 -16.34
C TYR A 75 8.05 -1.79 -15.07
N TYR A 76 9.06 -2.07 -14.24
CA TYR A 76 9.43 -1.23 -13.10
C TYR A 76 10.61 -0.33 -13.48
N ILE A 77 10.39 0.98 -13.46
CA ILE A 77 11.40 2.00 -13.76
C ILE A 77 11.74 2.71 -12.44
N PRO A 78 12.86 2.36 -11.77
CA PRO A 78 13.27 3.02 -10.55
C PRO A 78 13.75 4.45 -10.87
N ASN A 79 13.36 5.42 -10.04
CA ASN A 79 13.70 6.84 -10.25
C ASN A 79 15.22 7.13 -10.05
N LYS A 80 15.97 6.23 -9.41
CA LYS A 80 17.37 6.49 -8.98
C LYS A 80 18.46 5.60 -9.59
N THR A 81 18.16 4.70 -10.52
CA THR A 81 19.19 3.81 -11.07
C THR A 81 19.61 4.22 -12.47
N LYS A 82 20.92 4.44 -12.68
CA LYS A 82 21.55 4.54 -14.02
C LYS A 82 21.44 3.24 -14.84
N SER A 83 20.85 2.19 -14.27
CA SER A 83 20.65 0.89 -14.91
C SER A 83 19.32 0.88 -15.66
N LYS A 84 19.40 0.67 -16.98
CA LYS A 84 18.26 0.42 -17.88
C LYS A 84 17.72 -1.02 -17.77
N ALA A 85 18.03 -1.74 -16.69
CA ALA A 85 17.58 -3.12 -16.54
C ALA A 85 16.10 -3.14 -16.17
N SER A 86 15.25 -3.58 -17.09
CA SER A 86 13.89 -4.00 -16.80
C SER A 86 13.94 -5.20 -15.85
N ILE A 87 13.60 -4.99 -14.58
CA ILE A 87 13.46 -6.10 -13.62
C ILE A 87 12.07 -6.70 -13.79
N ARG A 88 11.99 -8.03 -13.92
CA ARG A 88 10.71 -8.74 -13.88
C ARG A 88 10.09 -8.57 -12.49
N PHE A 89 9.19 -7.59 -12.40
CA PHE A 89 8.76 -7.05 -11.14
C PHE A 89 7.97 -8.06 -10.29
N PHE A 90 7.27 -9.00 -10.93
CA PHE A 90 6.41 -9.98 -10.26
C PHE A 90 7.01 -11.39 -10.16
N ASP A 91 8.34 -11.56 -10.35
CA ASP A 91 9.00 -12.88 -10.22
C ASP A 91 8.75 -13.52 -8.85
N PHE A 92 8.53 -12.73 -7.79
CA PHE A 92 8.22 -13.24 -6.46
C PHE A 92 6.80 -13.80 -6.31
N ILE A 93 5.89 -13.45 -7.23
CA ILE A 93 4.50 -13.93 -7.30
C ILE A 93 4.38 -15.08 -8.31
N MET A 94 5.10 -14.99 -9.44
CA MET A 94 5.02 -15.95 -10.56
C MET A 94 5.94 -17.16 -10.41
N LYS A 95 6.50 -17.43 -9.21
CA LYS A 95 7.54 -18.46 -9.02
C LYS A 95 7.13 -19.85 -9.53
N ASP A 96 5.85 -20.19 -9.42
CA ASP A 96 5.34 -21.53 -9.72
C ASP A 96 4.89 -21.70 -11.18
N ASP A 97 4.58 -20.60 -11.88
CA ASP A 97 4.14 -20.62 -13.27
C ASP A 97 4.58 -19.35 -14.01
N PRO A 98 5.64 -19.42 -14.84
CA PRO A 98 6.12 -18.27 -15.62
C PRO A 98 5.15 -17.84 -16.73
N PHE A 99 4.11 -18.63 -17.01
CA PHE A 99 3.06 -18.29 -17.97
C PHE A 99 1.84 -17.64 -17.32
N ASP A 100 1.81 -17.51 -15.99
CA ASP A 100 0.71 -16.84 -15.31
C ASP A 100 0.80 -15.33 -15.54
N ASN A 101 -0.13 -14.80 -16.32
CA ASN A 101 -0.18 -13.38 -16.64
C ASN A 101 -0.83 -12.60 -15.48
N VAL A 102 -0.04 -11.75 -14.85
CA VAL A 102 -0.51 -10.83 -13.79
C VAL A 102 -0.85 -9.46 -14.39
N VAL A 103 -2.02 -8.95 -14.02
CA VAL A 103 -2.51 -7.62 -14.39
C VAL A 103 -2.64 -6.75 -13.14
N ILE A 104 -2.16 -5.50 -13.20
CA ILE A 104 -2.43 -4.51 -12.16
C ILE A 104 -3.83 -3.95 -12.38
N LEU A 105 -4.70 -4.07 -11.37
CA LEU A 105 -6.06 -3.53 -11.39
C LEU A 105 -6.12 -2.14 -10.78
N ASN A 106 -5.40 -1.91 -9.67
CA ASN A 106 -5.41 -0.65 -8.94
C ASN A 106 -4.12 -0.50 -8.09
N CYS A 107 -3.80 0.71 -7.65
CA CYS A 107 -2.72 1.00 -6.72
C CYS A 107 -3.16 2.06 -5.70
N CYS A 108 -2.80 1.90 -4.43
CA CYS A 108 -3.14 2.85 -3.38
C CYS A 108 -2.17 2.74 -2.20
N GLY A 109 -1.70 3.86 -1.66
CA GLY A 109 -0.88 3.89 -0.45
C GLY A 109 0.42 3.05 -0.52
N GLY A 110 0.99 2.86 -1.71
CA GLY A 110 2.17 2.01 -1.92
C GLY A 110 1.88 0.52 -2.12
N LEU A 111 0.62 0.11 -2.05
CA LEU A 111 0.16 -1.25 -2.34
C LEU A 111 -0.36 -1.35 -3.79
N LEU A 112 -0.27 -2.56 -4.35
CA LEU A 112 -0.81 -2.90 -5.67
C LEU A 112 -1.89 -3.97 -5.53
N LEU A 113 -3.00 -3.79 -6.24
CA LEU A 113 -4.02 -4.82 -6.45
C LEU A 113 -3.79 -5.46 -7.81
N LEU A 114 -3.66 -6.78 -7.81
CA LEU A 114 -3.28 -7.60 -8.95
C LEU A 114 -4.34 -8.66 -9.22
N CYS A 115 -4.42 -9.11 -10.48
CA CYS A 115 -5.22 -10.26 -10.90
C CYS A 115 -4.36 -11.25 -11.67
N ARG A 116 -4.39 -12.52 -11.25
CA ARG A 116 -3.80 -13.66 -11.98
C ARG A 116 -4.81 -14.16 -12.98
N LYS A 117 -4.59 -13.93 -14.27
CA LYS A 117 -5.57 -14.25 -15.32
C LYS A 117 -5.91 -15.73 -15.39
N ARG A 118 -4.94 -16.62 -15.14
CA ARG A 118 -5.13 -18.06 -15.28
C ARG A 118 -5.99 -18.63 -14.15
N PHE A 119 -5.78 -18.15 -12.92
CA PHE A 119 -6.45 -18.65 -11.73
C PHE A 119 -7.67 -17.82 -11.32
N PHE A 120 -7.84 -16.62 -11.89
CA PHE A 120 -8.83 -15.62 -11.49
C PHE A 120 -8.72 -15.24 -10.00
N ASP A 121 -7.49 -15.23 -9.50
CA ASP A 121 -7.18 -14.84 -8.13
C ASP A 121 -6.79 -13.38 -8.06
N TYR A 122 -7.22 -12.74 -6.97
CA TYR A 122 -6.88 -11.36 -6.67
C TYR A 122 -5.83 -11.32 -5.58
N ILE A 123 -4.80 -10.49 -5.77
CA ILE A 123 -3.66 -10.41 -4.86
C ILE A 123 -3.44 -8.95 -4.51
N VAL A 124 -3.20 -8.66 -3.24
CA VAL A 124 -2.65 -7.37 -2.81
C VAL A 124 -1.17 -7.58 -2.49
N CYS A 125 -0.29 -6.81 -3.11
CA CYS A 125 1.15 -6.88 -2.81
C CYS A 125 1.73 -5.55 -2.41
N ASN A 126 2.74 -5.62 -1.54
CA ASN A 126 3.64 -4.53 -1.26
C ASN A 126 4.92 -4.74 -2.09
N PRO A 127 5.13 -3.97 -3.17
CA PRO A 127 6.30 -4.13 -4.02
C PRO A 127 7.62 -3.79 -3.32
N THR A 128 7.58 -2.97 -2.26
CA THR A 128 8.77 -2.60 -1.49
C THR A 128 9.23 -3.73 -0.60
N THR A 129 8.31 -4.42 0.08
CA THR A 129 8.64 -5.57 0.94
C THR A 129 8.67 -6.91 0.21
N LYS A 130 8.12 -6.96 -1.02
CA LYS A 130 7.91 -8.19 -1.82
C LYS A 130 6.99 -9.20 -1.12
N GLU A 131 6.15 -8.72 -0.22
CA GLU A 131 5.12 -9.52 0.42
C GLU A 131 3.81 -9.38 -0.34
N PHE A 132 3.02 -10.44 -0.36
CA PHE A 132 1.72 -10.45 -1.01
C PHE A 132 0.72 -11.28 -0.23
N HIS A 133 -0.56 -10.94 -0.41
CA HIS A 133 -1.69 -11.63 0.19
C HIS A 133 -2.72 -11.96 -0.89
N THR A 134 -3.10 -13.23 -0.98
CA THR A 134 -4.16 -13.68 -1.89
C THR A 134 -5.51 -13.45 -1.23
N LEU A 135 -6.38 -12.70 -1.90
CA LEU A 135 -7.71 -12.40 -1.42
C LEU A 135 -8.63 -13.60 -1.59
N SER A 136 -9.60 -13.75 -0.69
CA SER A 136 -10.72 -14.66 -0.91
C SER A 136 -11.48 -14.24 -2.17
N ARG A 137 -12.01 -15.24 -2.88
CA ARG A 137 -12.77 -15.02 -4.12
C ARG A 137 -14.03 -14.20 -3.82
N PRO A 138 -14.37 -13.18 -4.63
CA PRO A 138 -15.62 -12.44 -4.50
C PRO A 138 -16.82 -13.38 -4.71
N ASN A 139 -17.96 -13.10 -4.07
CA ASN A 139 -19.16 -13.93 -4.26
C ASN A 139 -19.91 -13.57 -5.56
N VAL A 140 -19.58 -12.43 -6.14
CA VAL A 140 -20.20 -11.89 -7.35
C VAL A 140 -19.12 -11.64 -8.41
N GLU A 141 -19.50 -11.79 -9.67
CA GLU A 141 -18.62 -11.46 -10.78
C GLU A 141 -18.22 -9.99 -10.70
N SER A 142 -16.93 -9.74 -10.77
CA SER A 142 -16.34 -8.43 -10.46
C SER A 142 -16.23 -7.58 -11.72
N LEU A 143 -16.96 -6.46 -11.76
CA LEU A 143 -16.81 -5.48 -12.83
C LEU A 143 -15.59 -4.59 -12.59
N ASN A 144 -15.40 -4.18 -11.34
CA ASN A 144 -14.29 -3.33 -10.94
C ASN A 144 -13.88 -3.63 -9.51
N MET A 145 -12.58 -3.64 -9.25
CA MET A 145 -12.03 -3.69 -7.90
C MET A 145 -11.12 -2.51 -7.64
N SER A 146 -11.32 -1.87 -6.50
CA SER A 146 -10.52 -0.73 -6.06
C SER A 146 -9.88 -0.98 -4.72
N LEU A 147 -8.60 -0.60 -4.63
CA LEU A 147 -7.84 -0.67 -3.39
C LEU A 147 -7.97 0.65 -2.65
N ALA A 148 -8.34 0.60 -1.39
CA ALA A 148 -8.39 1.76 -0.50
C ALA A 148 -7.42 1.52 0.64
N PHE A 149 -6.39 2.38 0.71
CA PHE A 149 -5.40 2.29 1.76
C PHE A 149 -4.87 3.67 2.15
N ASP A 150 -5.06 4.01 3.41
CA ASP A 150 -4.53 5.22 4.02
C ASP A 150 -3.93 4.87 5.38
N HIS A 151 -2.59 4.80 5.43
CA HIS A 151 -1.84 4.58 6.67
C HIS A 151 -2.17 5.61 7.75
N SER A 152 -2.65 6.80 7.36
CA SER A 152 -3.11 7.84 8.28
C SER A 152 -4.55 7.65 8.75
N ILE A 153 -5.19 6.52 8.47
CA ILE A 153 -6.52 6.19 9.04
C ILE A 153 -6.49 4.82 9.67
N SER A 154 -5.84 3.85 9.02
CA SER A 154 -5.76 2.47 9.50
C SER A 154 -4.50 1.78 8.95
N PRO A 155 -3.87 0.88 9.73
CA PRO A 155 -2.82 0.01 9.20
C PRO A 155 -3.37 -1.06 8.24
N HIS A 156 -4.70 -1.20 8.16
CA HIS A 156 -5.36 -2.21 7.33
C HIS A 156 -5.90 -1.60 6.03
N TYR A 157 -5.69 -2.29 4.92
CA TYR A 157 -6.26 -1.92 3.63
C TYR A 157 -7.66 -2.55 3.44
N ARG A 158 -8.43 -1.97 2.53
CA ARG A 158 -9.71 -2.52 2.07
C ARG A 158 -9.70 -2.68 0.56
N VAL A 159 -10.38 -3.72 0.07
CA VAL A 159 -10.63 -3.90 -1.37
C VAL A 159 -12.13 -3.84 -1.59
N ILE A 160 -12.54 -2.87 -2.39
CA ILE A 160 -13.93 -2.63 -2.75
C ILE A 160 -14.17 -3.28 -4.11
N ASN A 161 -15.05 -4.27 -4.14
CA ASN A 161 -15.50 -4.93 -5.35
C ASN A 161 -16.89 -4.44 -5.72
N VAL A 162 -17.03 -3.88 -6.93
CA VAL A 162 -18.33 -3.60 -7.53
C VAL A 162 -18.65 -4.75 -8.46
N GLY A 163 -19.63 -5.55 -8.07
CA GLY A 163 -20.05 -6.72 -8.83
C GLY A 163 -21.15 -6.42 -9.85
N LEU A 164 -21.43 -7.42 -10.69
CA LEU A 164 -22.63 -7.47 -11.53
C LEU A 164 -23.46 -8.67 -11.12
N HIS A 165 -24.75 -8.45 -10.88
CA HIS A 165 -25.68 -9.53 -10.57
C HIS A 165 -26.97 -9.39 -11.39
N PHE A 166 -27.34 -10.47 -12.07
CA PHE A 166 -28.54 -10.53 -12.89
C PHE A 166 -29.67 -11.18 -12.12
N LEU A 167 -30.81 -10.50 -12.03
CA LEU A 167 -32.03 -11.01 -11.41
C LEU A 167 -33.09 -11.19 -12.50
N ILE A 168 -33.54 -12.43 -12.68
CA ILE A 168 -34.64 -12.73 -13.60
C ILE A 168 -35.94 -12.72 -12.78
N HIS A 169 -36.88 -11.86 -13.14
CA HIS A 169 -38.20 -11.83 -12.51
C HIS A 169 -39.29 -11.62 -13.56
N LYS A 170 -40.20 -12.60 -13.69
CA LYS A 170 -41.38 -12.57 -14.58
C LYS A 170 -41.07 -11.97 -15.95
N ASP A 171 -40.18 -12.64 -16.70
CA ASP A 171 -39.77 -12.29 -18.06
C ASP A 171 -38.98 -10.98 -18.23
N SER A 172 -38.55 -10.36 -17.12
CA SER A 172 -37.66 -9.18 -17.13
C SER A 172 -36.30 -9.49 -16.49
N VAL A 173 -35.22 -8.95 -17.07
CA VAL A 173 -33.86 -9.05 -16.53
C VAL A 173 -33.48 -7.73 -15.85
N TRP A 174 -33.30 -7.78 -14.53
CA TRP A 174 -32.84 -6.67 -13.73
C TRP A 174 -31.35 -6.80 -13.44
N HIS A 175 -30.66 -5.66 -13.41
CA HIS A 175 -29.24 -5.59 -13.16
C HIS A 175 -29.05 -4.87 -11.82
N CYS A 176 -28.38 -5.51 -10.88
CA CYS A 176 -27.92 -4.85 -9.67
C CYS A 176 -26.40 -4.86 -9.60
N LEU A 177 -25.85 -3.83 -8.96
CA LEU A 177 -24.42 -3.61 -8.79
C LEU A 177 -24.06 -3.78 -7.31
N PRO A 178 -24.04 -5.02 -6.80
CA PRO A 178 -23.72 -5.26 -5.39
C PRO A 178 -22.29 -4.82 -5.09
N ILE A 179 -22.09 -4.25 -3.90
CA ILE A 179 -20.77 -3.85 -3.41
C ILE A 179 -20.33 -4.83 -2.33
N GLU A 180 -19.16 -5.42 -2.52
CA GLU A 180 -18.51 -6.25 -1.52
C GLU A 180 -17.21 -5.60 -1.07
N ILE A 181 -16.97 -5.60 0.25
CA ILE A 181 -15.78 -4.99 0.84
C ILE A 181 -14.99 -6.09 1.53
N TYR A 182 -13.78 -6.32 1.05
CA TYR A 182 -12.77 -7.09 1.78
C TYR A 182 -12.03 -6.15 2.75
N SER A 183 -11.83 -6.59 3.98
CA SER A 183 -11.00 -5.91 4.98
C SER A 183 -9.81 -6.78 5.35
N SER A 184 -8.59 -6.22 5.31
CA SER A 184 -7.38 -6.94 5.72
C SER A 184 -7.27 -7.10 7.24
N ASP A 185 -8.09 -6.38 8.01
CA ASP A 185 -8.19 -6.50 9.47
C ASP A 185 -8.84 -7.84 9.86
N THR A 186 -10.02 -8.12 9.31
CA THR A 186 -10.80 -9.33 9.59
C THR A 186 -10.48 -10.49 8.66
N ASN A 187 -9.64 -10.25 7.64
CA ASN A 187 -9.38 -11.16 6.53
C ASN A 187 -10.67 -11.76 5.94
N SER A 188 -11.72 -10.94 5.84
CA SER A 188 -13.06 -11.37 5.44
C SER A 188 -13.72 -10.38 4.49
N ARG A 189 -14.72 -10.87 3.75
CA ARG A 189 -15.57 -10.07 2.86
C ARG A 189 -16.93 -9.84 3.51
N GLY A 190 -17.37 -8.59 3.57
CA GLY A 190 -18.72 -8.19 3.94
C GLY A 190 -19.48 -7.58 2.76
N ARG A 191 -20.81 -7.60 2.83
CA ARG A 191 -21.67 -6.82 1.94
C ARG A 191 -22.00 -5.48 2.60
N SER A 192 -22.00 -4.42 1.80
CA SER A 192 -22.47 -3.10 2.23
C SER A 192 -23.98 -2.95 1.99
#